data_AF-A0A1W1VKK9-F1
#
_entry.id   AF-A0A1W1VKK9-F1
#
_cell.length_a   1.000
_cell.length_b   1.000
_cell.length_c   1.000
_cell.angle_alpha   90.00
_cell.angle_beta   90.00
_cell.angle_gamma   90.00
#
_symmetry.space_group_name_H-M   'P 1'
#
loop_
_entity.id
_entity.type
_entity.pdbx_description
1 polymer ?
#
loop_
_entity_poly.entity_id
_entity_poly.type
_entity_poly.pdbx_seq_one_letter_code
_entity_poly.pdbx_strand_id
1 'polypeptide(L)' 'MVLWLVVVAIVLSASLILGLTLGPLKTAANIGVIRAFAFVQYAAAALLAGARLMGSA' A
#
# COMPACT_ATOMS: atom_id res chain seq x y z
N MET A 1 5.54 -11.29 -14.65
CA MET A 1 4.08 -11.11 -14.62
C MET A 1 3.50 -11.20 -13.22
N VAL A 2 3.85 -12.23 -12.42
CA VAL A 2 3.42 -12.34 -11.01
C VAL A 2 3.76 -11.10 -10.17
N LEU A 3 4.95 -10.52 -10.33
CA LEU A 3 5.35 -9.33 -9.57
C LEU A 3 4.40 -8.13 -9.75
N TRP A 4 3.89 -7.92 -10.97
CA TRP A 4 2.92 -6.84 -11.22
C TRP A 4 1.58 -7.11 -10.52
N LEU A 5 1.16 -8.37 -10.41
CA LEU A 5 -0.02 -8.74 -9.62
C LEU A 5 0.19 -8.44 -8.13
N VAL A 6 1.39 -8.69 -7.61
CA VAL A 6 1.75 -8.37 -6.23
C VAL A 6 1.73 -6.85 -6.00
N VAL A 7 2.31 -6.06 -6.90
CA VAL A 7 2.27 -4.60 -6.83
C VAL A 7 0.83 -4.09 -6.81
N VAL A 8 -0.04 -4.59 -7.71
CA VAL A 8 -1.46 -4.21 -7.76
C VAL A 8 -2.17 -4.62 -6.47
N ALA A 9 -1.93 -5.82 -5.96
CA ALA A 9 -2.54 -6.29 -4.71
C ALA A 9 -2.15 -5.40 -3.51
N ILE A 10 -0.88 -5.01 -3.40
CA ILE A 10 -0.39 -4.10 -2.36
C ILE A 10 -1.05 -2.72 -2.48
N VAL A 11 -1.09 -2.17 -3.70
CA VAL A 11 -1.71 -0.85 -3.96
C VAL A 11 -3.19 -0.86 -3.60
N LEU A 12 -3.94 -1.89 -4.01
CA LEU A 12 -5.36 -2.01 -3.69
C LEU A 12 -5.60 -2.19 -2.18
N SER A 13 -4.79 -3.01 -1.51
CA SER A 13 -4.83 -3.19 -0.05
C SER A 13 -4.60 -1.86 0.68
N ALA A 14 -3.52 -1.15 0.35
CA ALA A 14 -3.20 0.15 0.95
C ALA A 14 -4.31 1.18 0.69
N SER A 15 -4.88 1.18 -0.52
CA SER A 15 -5.99 2.07 -0.90
C SER A 15 -7.25 1.80 -0.08
N LEU A 16 -7.56 0.52 0.17
CA LEU A 16 -8.70 0.12 0.99
C LEU A 16 -8.49 0.54 2.45
N ILE A 17 -7.29 0.35 3.00
CA ILE A 17 -6.96 0.80 4.36
C ILE A 17 -7.09 2.32 4.48
N LEU A 18 -6.57 3.09 3.52
CA LEU A 18 -6.73 4.55 3.52
C LEU A 18 -8.19 4.97 3.33
N GLY A 19 -8.94 4.35 2.42
CA GLY A 19 -10.35 4.64 2.20
C GLY A 19 -11.19 4.42 3.46
N LEU A 20 -10.97 3.31 4.17
CA LEU A 20 -11.63 3.03 5.44
C LEU A 20 -11.20 4.00 6.54
N THR A 21 -9.91 4.29 6.66
CA THR A 21 -9.38 5.17 7.71
C THR A 21 -9.61 6.66 7.46
N LEU A 22 -9.92 7.09 6.24
CA LEU A 22 -10.33 8.46 5.92
C LEU A 22 -11.86 8.63 5.95
N GLY A 23 -12.61 7.56 5.72
CA GLY A 23 -14.07 7.56 5.77
C GLY A 23 -14.61 7.01 7.10
N PRO A 24 -15.20 5.79 7.09
CA PRO A 24 -16.01 5.26 8.19
C PRO A 24 -15.23 5.05 9.49
N LEU A 25 -13.94 4.75 9.42
CA LEU A 25 -13.12 4.44 10.58
C LEU A 25 -12.27 5.63 11.06
N LYS A 26 -12.48 6.85 10.56
CA LYS A 26 -11.60 8.02 10.82
C LYS A 26 -11.38 8.38 12.30
N THR A 27 -12.27 7.93 13.18
CA THR A 27 -12.21 8.15 14.64
C THR A 27 -11.76 6.91 15.42
N ALA A 28 -11.42 5.82 14.75
CA ALA A 28 -10.94 4.60 15.39
C ALA A 28 -9.64 4.86 16.17
N ALA A 29 -9.48 4.17 17.29
CA ALA A 29 -8.24 4.19 18.04
C ALA A 29 -7.07 3.76 17.14
N ASN A 30 -5.92 4.43 17.30
CA ASN A 30 -4.69 4.14 16.55
C ASN A 30 -4.74 4.40 15.03
N ILE A 31 -5.67 5.23 14.55
CA ILE A 31 -5.78 5.59 13.13
C ILE A 31 -4.45 6.04 12.49
N GLY A 32 -3.63 6.78 13.25
CA GLY A 32 -2.33 7.25 12.77
C GLY A 32 -1.38 6.10 12.43
N VAL A 33 -1.34 5.07 13.26
CA VAL A 33 -0.52 3.87 13.05
C VAL A 33 -1.03 3.07 11.85
N ILE A 34 -2.34 2.90 11.73
CA ILE A 34 -2.95 2.17 10.61
C ILE A 34 -2.66 2.87 9.28
N ARG A 35 -2.75 4.21 9.24
CA ARG A 35 -2.38 5.01 8.07
C ARG A 35 -0.90 4.89 7.75
N ALA A 36 -0.02 4.91 8.77
CA ALA A 36 1.42 4.71 8.57
C ALA A 36 1.73 3.37 7.89
N PHE A 37 1.06 2.28 8.28
CA PHE A 37 1.19 0.99 7.59
C PHE A 37 0.77 1.05 6.12
N ALA A 38 -0.29 1.78 5.78
CA ALA A 38 -0.70 1.96 4.39
C ALA A 38 0.36 2.73 3.57
N PHE A 39 0.98 3.77 4.15
CA PHE A 39 2.09 4.47 3.49
C PHE A 39 3.30 3.57 3.26
N VAL A 40 3.66 2.72 4.23
CA VAL A 40 4.73 1.72 4.06
C VAL A 40 4.39 0.73 2.94
N GLN A 41 3.13 0.30 2.81
CA GLN A 41 2.71 -0.55 1.70
C GLN A 41 2.89 0.13 0.34
N TYR A 42 2.55 1.42 0.20
CA TYR A 42 2.83 2.15 -1.03
C TYR A 42 4.32 2.27 -1.33
N ALA A 43 5.15 2.51 -0.30
CA ALA A 43 6.60 2.55 -0.46
C ALA A 43 7.13 1.19 -0.94
N ALA A 44 6.66 0.08 -0.37
CA ALA A 44 7.03 -1.26 -0.81
C ALA A 44 6.59 -1.55 -2.25
N ALA A 45 5.37 -1.16 -2.63
CA ALA A 45 4.89 -1.30 -4.00
C ALA A 45 5.73 -0.48 -4.99
N ALA A 46 6.11 0.75 -4.62
CA ALA A 46 6.98 1.60 -5.42
C ALA A 46 8.39 1.02 -5.57
N LEU A 47 8.97 0.46 -4.50
CA LEU A 47 10.27 -0.21 -4.55
C LEU A 47 10.23 -1.46 -5.43
N LEU A 48 9.19 -2.30 -5.31
CA LEU A 48 9.00 -3.49 -6.15
C LEU A 48 8.82 -3.13 -7.62
N ALA A 49 7.95 -2.16 -7.92
CA ALA A 49 7.75 -1.68 -9.28
C ALA A 49 9.03 -1.04 -9.84
N GLY A 50 9.73 -0.23 -9.04
CA GLY A 50 11.00 0.39 -9.42
C GLY A 50 12.09 -0.64 -9.71
N ALA A 51 12.26 -1.63 -8.84
CA ALA A 51 13.21 -2.72 -9.04
C ALA A 51 12.92 -3.52 -10.32
N ARG A 52 11.63 -3.76 -10.62
CA ARG A 52 11.20 -4.42 -11.85
C ARG A 52 11.49 -3.59 -13.09
N LEU A 53 11.22 -2.29 -13.05
CA LEU A 53 11.49 -1.36 -14.16
C LEU A 53 12.99 -1.19 -14.43
N MET A 54 13.82 -1.28 -13.39
CA MET A 54 15.28 -1.24 -13.47
C MET A 54 15.91 -2.59 -13.87
N GLY A 55 15.10 -3.64 -14.09
CA GLY A 55 15.55 -4.95 -14.54
C GLY A 55 16.21 -5.82 -13.46
N SER A 56 16.13 -5.44 -12.18
CA SER A 56 16.66 -6.24 -11.06
C SER A 56 15.73 -7.37 -10.59
N ALA A 57 14.49 -7.39 -11.07
CA ALA A 57 13.45 -8.37 -10.76
C ALA A 57 12.57 -8.59 -11.99
#